data_AF-A0AA38T3S0-F1
#
_entry.id   AF-A0AA38T3S0-F1
#
_cell.length_a   1.000
_cell.length_b   1.000
_cell.length_c   1.000
_cell.angle_alpha   90.00
_cell.angle_beta   90.00
_cell.angle_gamma   90.00
#
_symmetry.space_group_name_H-M   'P 1'
#
loop_
_entity.id
_entity.type
_entity.pdbx_description
1 polymer ?
#
loop_
_entity_poly.entity_id
_entity_poly.type
_entity_poly.pdbx_seq_one_letter_code
_entity_poly.pdbx_strand_id
1 'polypeptide(L)'
;MSSSRLTRVLWFLGSIIRMIRCFRVGSLRIRIPRGIARAKLPATSGECPKCAHHNNHYDGNMNFMHRDEEVDYFPSRYDRVQHAQKYPINPAKVTGTRDRTVIPKFNDFKQPGERYRSWEPDRQERFIVRMVKMLSDPRVTHELRSIWISYWSQADQSLGQKIASRLSVRPHY
;
A
#
# COMPACT_ATOMS: atom_id res chain seq x y z
N MET A 1 -14.54 -24.93 12.36
CA MET A 1 -15.32 -24.00 11.48
C MET A 1 -14.70 -22.59 11.38
N SER A 2 -13.39 -22.39 11.15
CA SER A 2 -12.78 -21.04 11.23
C SER A 2 -11.59 -20.77 10.29
N SER A 3 -11.63 -21.23 9.04
CA SER A 3 -10.58 -20.88 8.02
C SER A 3 -11.10 -19.90 6.96
N SER A 4 -12.34 -20.10 6.48
CA SER A 4 -12.88 -19.40 5.30
C SER A 4 -13.25 -17.92 5.52
N ARG A 5 -13.51 -17.50 6.76
CA ARG A 5 -13.87 -16.11 7.08
C ARG A 5 -12.64 -15.19 7.24
N LEU A 6 -11.49 -15.75 7.61
CA LEU A 6 -10.24 -14.98 7.82
C LEU A 6 -9.58 -14.62 6.47
N THR A 7 -9.60 -15.55 5.51
CA THR A 7 -9.12 -15.33 4.14
C THR A 7 -9.90 -14.23 3.41
N ARG A 8 -11.22 -14.12 3.63
CA ARG A 8 -12.05 -13.08 3.00
C ARG A 8 -11.73 -11.66 3.49
N VAL A 9 -11.40 -11.50 4.77
CA VAL A 9 -11.09 -10.19 5.37
C VAL A 9 -9.71 -9.68 4.92
N LEU A 10 -8.70 -10.56 4.91
CA LEU A 10 -7.37 -10.23 4.38
C LEU A 10 -7.41 -9.88 2.89
N TRP A 11 -8.27 -10.55 2.12
CA TRP A 11 -8.49 -10.23 0.71
C TRP A 11 -9.13 -8.85 0.51
N PHE A 12 -10.06 -8.45 1.38
CA PHE A 12 -10.73 -7.15 1.32
C PHE A 12 -9.78 -5.98 1.65
N LEU A 13 -8.96 -6.10 2.70
CA LEU A 13 -7.91 -5.11 3.00
C LEU A 13 -6.86 -5.02 1.90
N GLY A 14 -6.40 -6.17 1.41
CA GLY A 14 -5.50 -6.23 0.26
C GLY A 14 -6.11 -5.54 -0.96
N SER A 15 -7.42 -5.67 -1.16
CA SER A 15 -8.15 -5.04 -2.27
C SER A 15 -8.33 -3.53 -2.09
N ILE A 16 -8.61 -3.04 -0.89
CA ILE A 16 -8.67 -1.58 -0.61
C ILE A 16 -7.29 -0.96 -0.78
N ILE A 17 -6.24 -1.55 -0.20
CA ILE A 17 -4.85 -1.08 -0.36
C ILE A 17 -4.46 -1.13 -1.84
N ARG A 18 -4.83 -2.17 -2.58
CA ARG A 18 -4.60 -2.28 -4.02
C ARG A 18 -5.33 -1.20 -4.79
N MET A 19 -6.59 -0.90 -4.46
CA MET A 19 -7.37 0.16 -5.12
C MET A 19 -6.78 1.55 -4.87
N ILE A 20 -6.44 1.87 -3.62
CA ILE A 20 -5.78 3.14 -3.25
C ILE A 20 -4.41 3.23 -3.93
N ARG A 21 -3.64 2.14 -3.94
CA ARG A 21 -2.33 2.09 -4.62
C ARG A 21 -2.47 2.23 -6.13
N CYS A 22 -3.45 1.59 -6.77
CA CYS A 22 -3.74 1.74 -8.19
C CYS A 22 -4.07 3.19 -8.54
N PHE A 23 -4.96 3.83 -7.75
CA PHE A 23 -5.31 5.23 -7.95
C PHE A 23 -4.11 6.16 -7.72
N ARG A 24 -3.37 5.98 -6.62
CA ARG A 24 -2.21 6.80 -6.26
C ARG A 24 -1.05 6.65 -7.25
N VAL A 25 -0.84 5.46 -7.80
CA VAL A 25 0.16 5.22 -8.84
C VAL A 25 -0.25 5.90 -10.15
N GLY A 26 -1.48 5.68 -10.62
CA GLY A 26 -1.97 6.28 -11.86
C GLY A 26 -2.02 7.80 -11.83
N SER A 27 -2.52 8.37 -10.73
CA SER A 27 -2.69 9.81 -10.57
C SER A 27 -1.38 10.51 -10.14
N LEU A 28 -0.90 10.23 -8.92
CA LEU A 28 0.18 11.01 -8.30
C LEU A 28 1.60 10.65 -8.76
N ARG A 29 1.84 9.42 -9.25
CA ARG A 29 3.19 9.01 -9.69
C ARG A 29 3.40 9.02 -11.19
N ILE A 30 2.33 8.91 -11.96
CA ILE A 30 2.39 8.78 -13.42
C ILE A 30 1.90 10.07 -14.08
N ARG A 31 0.61 10.41 -13.92
CA ARG A 31 -0.02 11.48 -14.69
C ARG A 31 0.44 12.88 -14.30
N ILE A 32 0.48 13.19 -13.00
CA ILE A 32 0.82 14.53 -12.50
C ILE A 32 2.28 14.92 -12.78
N PRO A 33 3.31 14.11 -12.44
CA PRO A 33 4.71 14.55 -12.57
C PRO A 33 5.35 14.29 -13.94
N ARG A 34 4.82 13.38 -14.76
CA ARG A 34 5.49 12.95 -16.02
C ARG A 34 4.63 13.10 -17.27
N GLY A 35 3.47 13.76 -17.15
CA GLY A 35 2.56 14.01 -18.27
C GLY A 35 1.66 12.82 -18.62
N ILE A 36 0.59 13.14 -19.36
CA ILE A 36 -0.49 12.20 -19.71
C ILE A 36 0.01 11.14 -20.72
N ALA A 37 0.95 11.50 -21.60
CA ALA A 37 1.51 10.63 -22.62
C ALA A 37 2.76 9.84 -22.17
N ARG A 38 3.08 9.80 -20.86
CA ARG A 38 4.32 9.17 -20.33
C ARG A 38 4.57 7.75 -20.86
N ALA A 39 3.53 6.94 -21.00
CA ALA A 39 3.65 5.55 -21.47
C ALA A 39 4.19 5.42 -22.92
N LYS A 40 4.43 6.54 -23.61
CA LYS A 40 4.98 6.62 -24.97
C LYS A 40 6.42 7.16 -24.99
N LEU A 41 7.03 7.47 -23.84
CA LEU A 41 8.39 8.02 -23.77
C LEU A 41 9.46 6.93 -23.99
N PRO A 42 10.59 7.23 -24.66
CA PRO A 42 11.65 6.26 -24.93
C PRO A 42 12.33 5.76 -23.64
N ALA A 43 12.40 6.59 -22.58
CA ALA A 43 12.95 6.20 -21.28
C ALA A 43 12.06 5.21 -20.50
N THR A 44 10.78 5.07 -20.88
CA THR A 44 9.85 4.06 -20.33
C THR A 44 9.67 2.86 -21.27
N SER A 45 10.46 2.75 -22.35
CA SER A 45 10.37 1.68 -23.34
C SER A 45 10.45 0.27 -22.75
N GLY A 46 11.17 0.07 -21.63
CA GLY A 46 11.17 -1.19 -20.87
C GLY A 46 9.89 -1.48 -20.06
N GLU A 47 9.08 -0.44 -19.79
CA GLU A 47 7.77 -0.51 -19.12
C GLU A 47 6.60 -0.45 -20.14
N CYS A 48 6.88 -0.16 -21.41
CA CYS A 48 5.87 -0.16 -22.46
C CYS A 48 5.39 -1.59 -22.74
N PRO A 49 4.07 -1.81 -22.90
CA PRO A 49 3.57 -3.12 -23.29
C PRO A 49 4.19 -3.50 -24.64
N LYS A 50 4.84 -4.67 -24.70
CA LYS A 50 5.44 -5.20 -25.93
C LYS A 50 4.40 -5.73 -26.91
N CYS A 51 3.16 -5.92 -26.46
CA CYS A 51 2.05 -6.33 -27.31
C CYS A 51 1.47 -5.13 -28.06
N ALA A 52 0.82 -5.42 -29.20
CA ALA A 52 0.09 -4.42 -29.96
C ALA A 52 -0.92 -3.71 -29.04
N HIS A 53 -0.85 -2.38 -29.02
CA HIS A 53 -1.68 -1.53 -28.17
C HIS A 53 -2.45 -0.56 -29.05
N HIS A 54 -3.78 -0.67 -29.04
CA HIS A 54 -4.69 0.17 -29.80
C HIS A 54 -5.76 0.74 -28.87
N ASN A 55 -5.89 2.07 -28.81
CA ASN A 55 -6.89 2.76 -28.00
C ASN A 55 -7.26 4.12 -28.61
N ASN A 56 -8.36 4.70 -28.13
CA ASN A 56 -8.92 5.95 -28.63
C ASN A 56 -8.46 7.18 -27.84
N HIS A 57 -7.38 7.09 -27.06
CA HIS A 57 -6.88 8.25 -26.34
C HIS A 57 -6.12 9.18 -27.30
N TYR A 58 -6.69 10.36 -27.55
CA TYR A 58 -6.11 11.38 -28.43
C TYR A 58 -5.35 12.45 -27.65
N ASP A 59 -4.33 13.03 -28.28
CA ASP A 59 -3.54 14.15 -27.75
C ASP A 59 -2.82 13.88 -26.39
N GLY A 60 -2.43 14.95 -25.70
CA GLY A 60 -1.72 14.97 -24.44
C GLY A 60 -0.33 15.57 -24.58
N ASN A 61 0.09 16.36 -23.59
CA ASN A 61 1.41 16.98 -23.59
C ASN A 61 2.52 15.92 -23.80
N MET A 62 3.45 16.19 -24.72
CA MET A 62 4.53 15.27 -25.16
C MET A 62 4.04 13.99 -25.88
N ASN A 63 2.99 14.06 -26.70
CA ASN A 63 2.56 12.95 -27.54
C ASN A 63 3.40 12.89 -28.84
N PHE A 64 4.36 11.96 -28.89
CA PHE A 64 5.22 11.74 -30.07
C PHE A 64 4.64 10.77 -31.12
N MET A 65 3.49 10.15 -30.81
CA MET A 65 2.85 9.21 -31.73
C MET A 65 2.02 9.96 -32.76
N HIS A 66 2.42 9.90 -34.02
CA HIS A 66 1.60 10.35 -35.14
C HIS A 66 0.50 9.31 -35.37
N ARG A 67 -0.77 9.73 -35.34
CA ARG A 67 -1.90 8.91 -35.74
C ARG A 67 -2.57 9.60 -36.91
N ASP A 68 -2.82 8.84 -37.97
CA ASP A 68 -3.49 9.32 -39.19
C ASP A 68 -4.99 9.01 -39.18
N GLU A 69 -5.48 8.36 -38.13
CA GLU A 69 -6.88 7.97 -37.94
C GLU A 69 -7.72 9.19 -37.49
N GLU A 70 -8.79 9.50 -38.23
CA GLU A 70 -9.69 10.64 -37.97
C GLU A 70 -10.70 10.38 -36.83
N VAL A 71 -10.97 9.12 -36.53
CA VAL A 71 -12.02 8.72 -35.57
C VAL A 71 -11.42 8.43 -34.19
N ASP A 72 -11.86 9.16 -33.17
CA ASP A 72 -11.39 9.05 -31.78
C ASP A 72 -12.47 8.57 -30.79
N TYR A 73 -13.61 8.10 -31.28
CA TYR A 73 -14.74 7.64 -30.47
C TYR A 73 -15.15 6.19 -30.81
N PHE A 74 -15.72 5.50 -29.83
CA PHE A 74 -16.26 4.15 -30.01
C PHE A 74 -17.61 4.03 -29.27
N PRO A 75 -18.65 3.42 -29.87
CA PRO A 75 -18.67 2.79 -31.21
C PRO A 75 -18.79 3.80 -32.35
N SER A 76 -18.10 3.53 -33.47
CA SER A 76 -18.17 4.33 -34.71
C SER A 76 -18.61 3.47 -35.88
N ARG A 77 -19.22 4.11 -36.89
CA ARG A 77 -19.58 3.45 -38.17
C ARG A 77 -18.43 3.44 -39.17
N TYR A 78 -17.49 4.37 -39.01
CA TYR A 78 -16.38 4.58 -39.94
C TYR A 78 -15.13 3.79 -39.54
N ASP A 79 -14.99 3.52 -38.25
CA ASP A 79 -13.88 2.74 -37.71
C ASP A 79 -14.32 1.32 -37.36
N ARG A 80 -13.47 0.33 -37.67
CA ARG A 80 -13.74 -1.10 -37.49
C ARG A 80 -13.29 -1.63 -36.14
N VAL A 81 -12.74 -0.78 -35.28
CA VAL A 81 -12.28 -1.14 -33.93
C VAL A 81 -13.37 -1.84 -33.14
N GLN A 82 -12.98 -2.85 -32.37
CA GLN A 82 -13.88 -3.64 -31.55
C GLN A 82 -13.40 -3.63 -30.10
N HIS A 83 -14.33 -3.92 -29.17
CA HIS A 83 -13.94 -4.19 -27.80
C HIS A 83 -12.97 -5.39 -27.74
N ALA A 84 -11.92 -5.26 -26.93
CA ALA A 84 -11.02 -6.36 -26.64
C ALA A 84 -11.79 -7.56 -26.05
N GLN A 85 -11.28 -8.77 -26.28
CA GLN A 85 -11.83 -9.98 -25.70
C GLN A 85 -11.93 -9.83 -24.17
N LYS A 86 -13.08 -10.17 -23.60
CA LYS A 86 -13.27 -10.13 -22.14
C LYS A 86 -12.35 -11.17 -21.50
N TYR A 87 -11.35 -10.69 -20.77
CA TYR A 87 -10.60 -11.54 -19.84
C TYR A 87 -11.48 -11.89 -18.64
N PRO A 88 -11.31 -13.07 -18.04
CA PRO A 88 -12.13 -13.49 -16.90
C PRO A 88 -11.95 -12.51 -15.74
N ILE A 89 -12.97 -11.69 -15.52
CA ILE A 89 -13.09 -10.86 -14.33
C ILE A 89 -13.62 -11.76 -13.22
N ASN A 90 -12.96 -11.78 -12.08
CA ASN A 90 -13.36 -12.62 -10.95
C ASN A 90 -14.84 -12.32 -10.57
N PRO A 91 -15.76 -13.28 -10.69
CA PRO A 91 -17.20 -13.08 -10.41
C PRO A 91 -17.52 -13.13 -8.92
N ALA A 92 -16.53 -12.91 -8.04
CA ALA A 92 -16.69 -12.98 -6.59
C ALA A 92 -17.87 -12.12 -6.13
N LYS A 93 -18.90 -12.77 -5.58
CA LYS A 93 -20.07 -12.11 -5.03
C LYS A 93 -19.66 -11.31 -3.79
N VAL A 94 -19.86 -10.01 -3.84
CA VAL A 94 -19.68 -9.12 -2.68
C VAL A 94 -20.92 -9.23 -1.81
N THR A 95 -20.72 -9.42 -0.50
CA THR A 95 -21.79 -9.50 0.50
C THR A 95 -21.60 -8.42 1.55
N GLY A 96 -22.68 -7.77 1.99
CA GLY A 96 -22.65 -6.76 3.05
C GLY A 96 -23.22 -5.42 2.60
N THR A 97 -23.18 -4.44 3.50
CA THR A 97 -23.61 -3.05 3.29
C THR A 97 -22.41 -2.15 3.00
N ARG A 98 -22.67 -1.02 2.33
CA ARG A 98 -21.63 -0.04 1.97
C ARG A 98 -21.34 0.90 3.13
N ASP A 99 -20.47 0.48 4.04
CA ASP A 99 -20.16 1.24 5.26
C ASP A 99 -18.69 1.66 5.37
N ARG A 100 -18.41 2.65 6.23
CA ARG A 100 -17.06 3.06 6.63
C ARG A 100 -16.78 2.61 8.06
N THR A 101 -16.44 1.34 8.23
CA THR A 101 -16.21 0.74 9.56
C THR A 101 -14.83 0.11 9.67
N VAL A 102 -14.31 0.04 10.88
CA VAL A 102 -13.13 -0.77 11.21
C VAL A 102 -13.47 -2.25 11.01
N ILE A 103 -12.47 -3.03 10.63
CA ILE A 103 -12.65 -4.45 10.35
C ILE A 103 -12.85 -5.24 11.65
N PRO A 104 -13.81 -6.18 11.68
CA PRO A 104 -14.19 -6.87 12.91
C PRO A 104 -13.08 -7.78 13.49
N LYS A 105 -12.16 -8.28 12.66
CA LYS A 105 -11.01 -9.10 13.09
C LYS A 105 -9.72 -8.28 13.12
N PHE A 106 -9.71 -7.16 13.81
CA PHE A 106 -8.48 -6.40 14.03
C PHE A 106 -7.63 -7.10 15.08
N ASN A 107 -6.37 -7.38 14.75
CA ASN A 107 -5.40 -7.92 15.69
C ASN A 107 -4.04 -7.30 15.36
N ASP A 108 -3.84 -6.12 15.93
CA ASP A 108 -2.70 -5.27 15.60
C ASP A 108 -1.41 -5.73 16.29
N PHE A 109 -1.52 -6.53 17.35
CA PHE A 109 -0.41 -6.83 18.26
C PHE A 109 0.16 -8.26 18.14
N LYS A 110 -0.62 -9.23 17.66
CA LYS A 110 -0.15 -10.62 17.56
C LYS A 110 1.01 -10.81 16.59
N GLN A 111 0.87 -10.34 15.35
CA GLN A 111 1.91 -10.46 14.33
C GLN A 111 3.22 -9.75 14.71
N PRO A 112 3.23 -8.49 15.21
CA PRO A 112 4.48 -7.86 15.61
C PRO A 112 5.13 -8.54 16.82
N GLY A 113 4.34 -9.06 17.77
CA GLY A 113 4.86 -9.85 18.89
C GLY A 113 5.56 -11.14 18.44
N GLU A 114 4.91 -11.92 17.57
CA GLU A 114 5.51 -13.13 16.98
C GLU A 114 6.78 -12.79 16.17
N ARG A 115 6.76 -11.68 15.43
CA ARG A 115 7.92 -11.22 14.67
C ARG A 115 9.09 -10.87 15.58
N TYR A 116 8.86 -10.18 16.69
CA TYR A 116 9.91 -9.84 17.64
C TYR A 116 10.52 -11.10 18.29
N ARG A 117 9.67 -12.05 18.72
CA ARG A 117 10.11 -13.34 19.28
C ARG A 117 10.93 -14.20 18.30
N SER A 118 10.68 -14.05 16.99
CA SER A 118 11.43 -14.78 15.96
C SER A 118 12.87 -14.27 15.73
N TRP A 119 13.25 -13.14 16.32
CA TRP A 119 14.59 -12.58 16.12
C TRP A 119 15.61 -13.14 17.10
N GLU A 120 16.83 -13.31 16.61
CA GLU A 120 18.01 -13.54 17.45
C GLU A 120 18.16 -12.44 18.53
N PRO A 121 18.66 -12.77 19.73
CA PRO A 121 18.82 -11.82 20.84
C PRO A 121 19.55 -10.52 20.45
N ASP A 122 20.61 -10.62 19.65
CA ASP A 122 21.37 -9.47 19.18
C ASP A 122 20.54 -8.51 18.31
N ARG A 123 19.63 -9.06 17.49
CA ARG A 123 18.74 -8.25 16.67
C ARG A 123 17.65 -7.60 17.53
N GLN A 124 17.12 -8.32 18.52
CA GLN A 124 16.17 -7.75 19.48
C GLN A 124 16.79 -6.57 20.21
N GLU A 125 18.03 -6.72 20.66
CA GLU A 125 18.79 -5.69 21.37
C GLU A 125 18.99 -4.43 20.51
N ARG A 126 19.46 -4.60 19.25
CA ARG A 126 19.60 -3.47 18.31
C ARG A 126 18.28 -2.75 18.05
N PHE A 127 17.18 -3.48 18.00
CA PHE A 127 15.85 -2.90 17.83
C PHE A 127 15.45 -2.07 19.05
N ILE A 128 15.63 -2.60 20.26
CA ILE A 128 15.34 -1.90 21.52
C ILE A 128 16.16 -0.61 21.61
N VAL A 129 17.47 -0.66 21.35
CA VAL A 129 18.33 0.54 21.37
C VAL A 129 17.84 1.61 20.40
N ARG A 130 17.41 1.22 19.20
CA ARG A 130 16.86 2.15 18.20
C ARG A 130 15.56 2.79 18.67
N MET A 131 14.66 2.01 19.27
CA MET A 131 13.38 2.52 19.78
C MET A 131 13.59 3.47 20.97
N VAL A 132 14.47 3.11 21.90
CA VAL A 132 14.84 3.97 23.03
C VAL A 132 15.42 5.29 22.52
N LYS A 133 16.36 5.26 21.58
CA LYS A 133 16.93 6.48 20.98
C LYS A 133 15.86 7.39 20.37
N MET A 134 14.88 6.83 19.67
CA MET A 134 13.76 7.59 19.08
C MET A 134 12.85 8.20 20.15
N LEU A 135 12.52 7.43 21.20
CA LEU A 135 11.61 7.86 22.26
C LEU A 135 12.26 8.81 23.27
N SER A 136 13.59 8.83 23.34
CA SER A 136 14.37 9.76 24.17
C SER A 136 14.50 11.17 23.56
N ASP A 137 14.04 11.39 22.34
CA ASP A 137 14.11 12.70 21.69
C ASP A 137 13.31 13.76 22.50
N PRO A 138 13.89 14.96 22.75
CA PRO A 138 13.24 16.00 23.55
C PRO A 138 11.89 16.47 22.99
N ARG A 139 11.64 16.27 21.69
CA ARG A 139 10.35 16.61 21.05
C ARG A 139 9.24 15.63 21.40
N VAL A 140 9.57 14.46 21.95
CA VAL A 140 8.59 13.42 22.28
C VAL A 140 8.06 13.65 23.71
N THR A 141 6.79 14.00 23.79
CA THR A 141 6.08 14.20 25.06
C THR A 141 6.04 12.89 25.86
N HIS A 142 5.91 13.03 27.19
CA HIS A 142 5.82 11.88 28.08
C HIS A 142 4.58 11.00 27.78
N GLU A 143 3.47 11.64 27.39
CA GLU A 143 2.25 10.95 26.97
C GLU A 143 2.46 10.09 25.71
N LEU A 144 3.15 10.63 24.69
CA LEU A 144 3.46 9.84 23.51
C LEU A 144 4.34 8.64 23.86
N ARG A 145 5.32 8.81 24.76
CA ARG A 145 6.15 7.68 25.23
C ARG A 145 5.32 6.61 25.92
N SER A 146 4.39 6.98 26.80
CA SER A 146 3.56 6.01 27.51
C SER A 146 2.63 5.24 26.56
N ILE A 147 2.04 5.93 25.57
CA ILE A 147 1.22 5.29 24.53
C ILE A 147 2.06 4.26 23.75
N TRP A 148 3.25 4.63 23.28
CA TRP A 148 4.13 3.73 22.53
C TRP A 148 4.56 2.51 23.37
N ILE A 149 4.92 2.73 24.64
CA ILE A 149 5.25 1.63 25.56
C ILE A 149 4.05 0.70 25.76
N SER A 150 2.82 1.24 25.86
CA SER A 150 1.61 0.43 25.99
C SER A 150 1.37 -0.47 24.78
N TYR A 151 1.62 0.02 23.56
CA TYR A 151 1.47 -0.77 22.33
C TYR A 151 2.53 -1.86 22.21
N TRP A 152 3.79 -1.55 22.55
CA TRP A 152 4.84 -2.56 22.56
C TRP A 152 4.62 -3.63 23.62
N SER A 153 4.08 -3.26 24.78
CA SER A 153 3.71 -4.21 25.84
C SER A 153 2.55 -5.12 25.43
N GLN A 154 1.60 -4.61 24.65
CA GLN A 154 0.51 -5.42 24.06
C GLN A 154 1.01 -6.39 23.00
N ALA A 155 2.06 -6.02 22.25
CA ALA A 155 2.70 -6.92 21.28
C ALA A 155 3.55 -8.00 21.96
N ASP A 156 4.41 -7.62 22.91
CA ASP A 156 5.21 -8.53 23.70
C ASP A 156 5.59 -7.88 25.05
N GLN A 157 5.26 -8.55 26.15
CA GLN A 157 5.47 -8.01 27.49
C GLN A 157 6.95 -7.76 27.79
N SER A 158 7.85 -8.63 27.30
CA SER A 158 9.29 -8.48 27.52
C SER A 158 9.85 -7.28 26.75
N LEU A 159 9.35 -7.02 25.54
CA LEU A 159 9.75 -5.87 24.73
C LEU A 159 9.36 -4.55 25.41
N GLY A 160 8.10 -4.45 25.82
CA GLY A 160 7.58 -3.27 26.51
C GLY A 160 8.35 -2.95 27.78
N GLN A 161 8.63 -3.98 28.60
CA GLN A 161 9.43 -3.84 29.81
C GLN A 161 10.86 -3.38 29.53
N LYS A 162 11.57 -4.01 28.58
CA LYS A 162 12.96 -3.63 28.24
C LYS A 162 13.08 -2.18 27.74
N ILE A 163 12.10 -1.72 26.95
CA ILE A 163 12.06 -0.32 26.48
C ILE A 163 11.75 0.63 27.64
N ALA A 164 10.75 0.31 28.46
CA ALA A 164 10.36 1.14 29.60
C ALA A 164 11.51 1.30 30.60
N SER A 165 12.17 0.21 30.98
CA SER A 165 13.30 0.24 31.92
C SER A 165 14.41 1.17 31.43
N ARG A 166 14.74 1.18 30.13
CA ARG A 166 15.80 2.03 29.57
C ARG A 166 15.42 3.50 29.41
N LEU A 167 14.12 3.80 29.31
CA LEU A 167 13.62 5.17 29.25
C LEU A 167 13.40 5.77 30.65
N SER A 168 13.07 4.95 31.64
CA SER A 168 12.94 5.34 33.05
C SER A 168 14.29 5.57 33.72
N VAL A 169 15.34 4.85 33.31
CA VAL A 169 16.72 5.17 33.70
C VAL A 169 17.16 6.40 32.91
N ARG A 170 16.73 7.59 33.36
CA ARG A 170 17.27 8.83 32.83
C ARG A 170 18.71 9.00 33.38
N PRO A 171 19.73 9.12 32.51
CA PRO A 171 21.13 9.31 32.89
C PRO A 171 21.37 10.64 33.60
N HIS A 172 22.32 10.64 34.54
CA HIS A 172 22.97 11.83 35.07
C HIS A 172 23.47 12.72 33.92
N TYR A 173 23.08 13.99 33.94
CA TYR A 173 23.84 15.04 33.25
C TYR A 173 25.08 15.39 34.07
#